data_AF-A0A1Y2R0M4-F1
#
_entry.id   AF-A0A1Y2R0M4-F1
#
_cell.length_a   1.000
_cell.length_b   1.000
_cell.length_c   1.000
_cell.angle_alpha   90.00
_cell.angle_beta   90.00
_cell.angle_gamma   90.00
#
_symmetry.space_group_name_H-M   'P 1'
#
loop_
_entity.id
_entity.type
_entity.pdbx_description
1 polymer ?
#
loop_
_entity_poly.entity_id
_entity_poly.type
_entity_poly.pdbx_seq_one_letter_code
_entity_poly.pdbx_strand_id
1 'polypeptide(L)'
;MQYEQAYAFLIDKLNRELPAWLTYHNAEHTKSVIEAATYLAKVEHVAESELLLLKTAALFHDAGFLVSHNKHEEESCKLAKKYLPQFGYSENEIETICEMIMATRLPQSPKSQLAKYLCDADLYYLGTAHYAVNTEKMYAEFKKTGFVKTKEDWQLKQADFLSAHTYFTETARMENNTQKNITLQEIKSSIRATASHSHKPTFSENLQDVCFIVFGVVIASFALKEFLVPNHFFDGGITGLSLLTHELYHFNLAIVIVVFNLPLVIISYFSVGKSFAIKTFASVVLLGLCLYLLPGYPLTSDKLLISIFGGVFLGIGIGLVMRAGAALDGIEVLALYTLKRTSFTITEIILGINILIFTIAAMKFGVETALYSILTYFAATRSIDYVVEGLQAYTGVTIISAESEAIKYELVNNLGRGITVYKGERGFLPGNFDVSADCDIIFTVITRLELRKLNNLVHNVDPKAFVFASTIKEASGGIIKRRRAH
;
A
#
# COMPACT_ATOMS: atom_id res chain seq x y z
N MET A 1 47.15 15.01 -22.11
CA MET A 1 45.74 15.39 -21.98
C MET A 1 45.54 16.89 -22.24
N GLN A 2 44.90 17.26 -23.35
CA GLN A 2 44.53 18.63 -23.70
C GLN A 2 43.07 18.92 -23.30
N TYR A 3 42.79 18.95 -22.00
CA TYR A 3 41.41 19.04 -21.48
C TYR A 3 40.62 20.24 -21.98
N GLU A 4 41.21 21.44 -22.03
CA GLU A 4 40.49 22.66 -22.45
C GLU A 4 40.02 22.58 -23.92
N GLN A 5 40.78 21.89 -24.77
CA GLN A 5 40.39 21.67 -26.18
C GLN A 5 39.26 20.64 -26.28
N ALA A 6 39.32 19.56 -25.48
CA ALA A 6 38.26 18.57 -25.40
C ALA A 6 36.95 19.17 -24.83
N TYR A 7 37.06 20.03 -23.82
CA TYR A 7 35.96 20.78 -23.22
C TYR A 7 35.28 21.68 -24.24
N ALA A 8 36.03 22.55 -24.92
CA ALA A 8 35.49 23.45 -25.92
C ALA A 8 34.80 22.68 -27.06
N PHE A 9 35.44 21.60 -27.52
CA PHE A 9 34.88 20.72 -28.56
C PHE A 9 33.54 20.11 -28.15
N LEU A 10 33.48 19.45 -26.99
CA LEU A 10 32.27 18.71 -26.61
C LEU A 10 31.14 19.67 -26.21
N ILE A 11 31.43 20.77 -25.52
CA ILE A 11 30.40 21.75 -25.16
C ILE A 11 29.79 22.40 -26.40
N ASP A 12 30.59 22.78 -27.42
CA ASP A 12 30.04 23.25 -28.70
C ASP A 12 29.15 22.18 -29.35
N LYS A 13 29.62 20.93 -29.36
CA LYS A 13 28.88 19.81 -29.92
C LYS A 13 27.53 19.58 -29.22
N LEU A 14 27.50 19.57 -27.89
CA LEU A 14 26.27 19.41 -27.10
C LEU A 14 25.29 20.55 -27.36
N ASN A 15 25.76 21.80 -27.42
CA ASN A 15 24.91 22.96 -27.70
C ASN A 15 24.28 22.93 -29.10
N ARG A 16 24.96 22.35 -30.09
CA ARG A 16 24.51 22.33 -31.49
C ARG A 16 23.70 21.11 -31.86
N GLU A 17 24.02 19.95 -31.29
CA GLU A 17 23.51 18.67 -31.76
C GLU A 17 22.51 18.01 -30.80
N LEU A 18 22.44 18.42 -29.52
CA LEU A 18 21.44 17.86 -28.63
C LEU A 18 20.03 18.30 -29.03
N PRO A 19 19.04 17.38 -28.99
CA PRO A 19 17.65 17.76 -29.20
C PRO A 19 17.17 18.81 -28.19
N ALA A 20 16.51 19.87 -28.68
CA ALA A 20 16.03 20.99 -27.85
C ALA A 20 15.02 20.60 -26.73
N TRP A 21 14.52 19.36 -26.74
CA TRP A 21 13.62 18.87 -25.71
C TRP A 21 14.33 18.26 -24.51
N LEU A 22 15.65 18.06 -24.58
CA LEU A 22 16.48 17.69 -23.44
C LEU A 22 16.73 18.93 -22.56
N THR A 23 15.75 19.26 -21.73
CA THR A 23 15.75 20.44 -20.86
C THR A 23 16.63 20.31 -19.61
N TYR A 24 16.97 19.08 -19.21
CA TYR A 24 17.86 18.72 -18.12
C TYR A 24 19.20 18.18 -18.64
N HIS A 25 19.22 17.09 -19.43
CA HIS A 25 20.46 16.47 -19.94
C HIS A 25 21.04 17.28 -21.11
N ASN A 26 21.64 18.43 -20.79
CA ASN A 26 22.21 19.37 -21.74
C ASN A 26 23.58 19.90 -21.29
N ALA A 27 24.19 20.75 -22.11
CA ALA A 27 25.52 21.32 -21.85
C ALA A 27 25.60 22.06 -20.50
N GLU A 28 24.51 22.63 -20.00
CA GLU A 28 24.50 23.32 -18.70
C GLU A 28 24.53 22.34 -17.54
N HIS A 29 23.78 21.23 -17.63
CA HIS A 29 23.93 20.12 -16.68
C HIS A 29 25.35 19.58 -16.68
N THR A 30 25.94 19.30 -17.86
CA THR A 30 27.33 18.84 -17.97
C THR A 30 28.31 19.77 -17.27
N LYS A 31 28.18 21.10 -17.43
CA LYS A 31 29.02 22.06 -16.71
C LYS A 31 28.82 21.98 -15.21
N SER A 32 27.57 21.90 -14.74
CA SER A 32 27.27 21.81 -13.31
C SER A 32 27.86 20.55 -12.67
N VAL A 33 27.88 19.42 -13.40
CA VAL A 33 28.52 18.18 -12.94
C VAL A 33 30.04 18.33 -12.90
N ILE A 34 30.66 18.98 -13.89
CA ILE A 34 32.10 19.29 -13.87
C ILE A 34 32.46 20.17 -12.67
N GLU A 35 31.65 21.19 -12.37
CA GLU A 35 31.84 22.09 -11.23
C GLU A 35 31.73 21.32 -9.91
N ALA A 36 30.67 20.53 -9.72
CA ALA A 36 30.46 19.72 -8.52
C ALA A 36 31.57 18.67 -8.33
N ALA A 37 31.97 17.97 -9.40
CA ALA A 37 33.06 17.00 -9.35
C ALA A 37 34.40 17.65 -8.99
N THR A 38 34.68 18.83 -9.57
CA THR A 38 35.89 19.60 -9.26
C THR A 38 35.88 20.07 -7.80
N TYR A 39 34.74 20.52 -7.30
CA TYR A 39 34.57 20.95 -5.92
C TYR A 39 34.83 19.80 -4.94
N LEU A 40 34.12 18.68 -5.09
CA LEU A 40 34.24 17.51 -4.22
C LEU A 40 35.69 16.99 -4.19
N ALA A 41 36.32 16.87 -5.36
CA ALA A 41 37.70 16.39 -5.48
C ALA A 41 38.72 17.34 -4.83
N LYS A 42 38.51 18.67 -4.92
CA LYS A 42 39.40 19.65 -4.28
C LYS A 42 39.28 19.64 -2.76
N VAL A 43 38.05 19.53 -2.24
CA VAL A 43 37.81 19.47 -0.79
C VAL A 43 38.43 18.21 -0.19
N GLU A 44 38.35 17.07 -0.89
CA GLU A 44 38.95 15.81 -0.44
C GLU A 44 40.41 15.60 -0.90
N HIS A 45 41.08 16.64 -1.40
CA HIS A 45 42.51 16.65 -1.73
C HIS A 45 42.96 15.61 -2.78
N VAL A 46 42.15 15.35 -3.80
CA VAL A 46 42.49 14.48 -4.93
C VAL A 46 43.67 15.04 -5.74
N ALA A 47 44.54 14.15 -6.25
CA ALA A 47 45.71 14.55 -7.03
C ALA A 47 45.33 15.26 -8.34
N GLU A 48 46.17 16.19 -8.81
CA GLU A 48 45.87 17.01 -10.00
C GLU A 48 45.71 16.17 -11.29
N SER A 49 46.50 15.10 -11.43
CA SER A 49 46.38 14.16 -12.56
C SER A 49 45.04 13.41 -12.55
N GLU A 50 44.57 13.00 -11.39
CA GLU A 50 43.28 12.31 -11.21
C GLU A 50 42.09 13.28 -11.38
N LEU A 51 42.24 14.53 -10.93
CA LEU A 51 41.25 15.58 -11.13
C LEU A 51 41.00 15.83 -12.62
N LEU A 52 42.04 15.78 -13.45
CA LEU A 52 41.88 15.96 -14.90
C LEU A 52 41.07 14.80 -15.53
N LEU A 53 41.30 13.57 -15.09
CA LEU A 53 40.52 12.41 -15.51
C LEU A 53 39.06 12.53 -15.08
N LEU A 54 38.81 12.90 -13.81
CA LEU A 54 37.48 13.10 -13.26
C LEU A 54 36.70 14.20 -14.02
N LYS A 55 37.33 15.35 -14.28
CA LYS A 55 36.72 16.43 -15.08
C LYS A 55 36.39 15.96 -16.49
N THR A 56 37.26 15.13 -17.09
CA THR A 56 37.02 14.58 -18.43
C THR A 56 35.87 13.57 -18.43
N ALA A 57 35.76 12.75 -17.39
CA ALA A 57 34.63 11.83 -17.23
C ALA A 57 33.31 12.59 -17.01
N ALA A 58 33.31 13.63 -16.17
CA ALA A 58 32.18 14.54 -15.99
C ALA A 58 31.79 15.25 -17.30
N LEU A 59 32.76 15.62 -18.13
CA LEU A 59 32.51 16.21 -19.44
C LEU A 59 31.77 15.23 -20.38
N PHE A 60 32.14 13.94 -20.37
CA PHE A 60 31.60 12.95 -21.30
C PHE A 60 30.42 12.13 -20.77
N HIS A 61 30.07 12.17 -19.47
CA HIS A 61 29.11 11.24 -18.87
C HIS A 61 27.76 11.14 -19.61
N ASP A 62 27.24 12.29 -20.05
CA ASP A 62 25.97 12.42 -20.77
C ASP A 62 26.12 12.61 -22.29
N ALA A 63 27.34 12.53 -22.82
CA ALA A 63 27.57 12.73 -24.26
C ALA A 63 26.77 11.74 -25.13
N GLY A 64 26.47 10.55 -24.61
CA GLY A 64 25.69 9.50 -25.27
C GLY A 64 24.27 9.91 -25.64
N PHE A 65 23.68 10.93 -24.99
CA PHE A 65 22.38 11.48 -25.39
C PHE A 65 22.38 12.07 -26.82
N LEU A 66 23.56 12.37 -27.39
CA LEU A 66 23.72 12.71 -28.81
C LEU A 66 23.37 11.55 -29.76
N VAL A 67 23.40 10.31 -29.27
CA VAL A 67 23.22 9.09 -30.07
C VAL A 67 21.95 8.36 -29.65
N SER A 68 21.80 8.06 -28.36
CA SER A 68 20.70 7.26 -27.84
C SER A 68 20.36 7.64 -26.40
N HIS A 69 19.07 7.63 -26.08
CA HIS A 69 18.58 7.79 -24.71
C HIS A 69 18.71 6.49 -23.91
N ASN A 70 18.50 5.35 -24.58
CA ASN A 70 18.72 4.06 -23.97
C ASN A 70 20.22 3.76 -23.99
N LYS A 71 20.79 3.36 -22.86
CA LYS A 71 22.22 2.98 -22.77
C LYS A 71 23.18 4.13 -23.12
N HIS A 72 22.82 5.34 -22.71
CA HIS A 72 23.60 6.54 -22.98
C HIS A 72 25.01 6.47 -22.37
N GLU A 73 25.22 5.78 -21.24
CA GLU A 73 26.56 5.63 -20.64
C GLU A 73 27.50 4.81 -21.54
N GLU A 74 27.01 3.74 -22.20
CA GLU A 74 27.81 3.01 -23.19
C GLU A 74 28.14 3.89 -24.40
N GLU A 75 27.18 4.67 -24.87
CA GLU A 75 27.40 5.57 -26.01
C GLU A 75 28.37 6.71 -25.64
N SER A 76 28.28 7.24 -24.42
CA SER A 76 29.25 8.19 -23.86
C SER A 76 30.66 7.61 -23.86
N CYS A 77 30.84 6.36 -23.45
CA CYS A 77 32.12 5.67 -23.50
C CYS A 77 32.64 5.49 -24.94
N LYS A 78 31.76 5.16 -25.89
CA LYS A 78 32.13 5.07 -27.32
C LYS A 78 32.57 6.41 -27.88
N LEU A 79 31.89 7.50 -27.52
CA LEU A 79 32.26 8.86 -27.91
C LEU A 79 33.59 9.28 -27.28
N ALA A 80 33.80 8.96 -26.00
CA ALA A 80 35.07 9.19 -25.31
C ALA A 80 36.23 8.46 -26.02
N LYS A 81 36.08 7.17 -26.32
CA LYS A 81 37.06 6.37 -27.08
C LYS A 81 37.33 6.90 -28.48
N LYS A 82 36.33 7.52 -29.12
CA LYS A 82 36.44 8.09 -30.46
C LYS A 82 37.20 9.42 -30.48
N TYR A 83 36.93 10.31 -29.52
CA TYR A 83 37.40 11.69 -29.56
C TYR A 83 38.61 11.97 -28.68
N LEU A 84 38.71 11.37 -27.49
CA LEU A 84 39.80 11.65 -26.55
C LEU A 84 41.22 11.35 -27.07
N PRO A 85 41.48 10.36 -27.94
CA PRO A 85 42.82 10.14 -28.49
C PRO A 85 43.36 11.37 -29.23
N GLN A 86 42.49 12.17 -29.87
CA GLN A 86 42.87 13.38 -30.61
C GLN A 86 43.35 14.50 -29.69
N PHE A 87 43.01 14.44 -28.40
CA PHE A 87 43.41 15.39 -27.37
C PHE A 87 44.54 14.85 -26.49
N GLY A 88 45.24 13.81 -26.93
CA GLY A 88 46.40 13.24 -26.25
C GLY A 88 46.07 12.53 -24.93
N TYR A 89 44.96 11.78 -24.90
CA TYR A 89 44.64 10.81 -23.85
C TYR A 89 45.10 9.42 -24.30
N SER A 90 45.75 8.69 -23.40
CA SER A 90 46.15 7.29 -23.59
C SER A 90 44.97 6.33 -23.43
N GLU A 91 45.10 5.11 -23.93
CA GLU A 91 44.03 4.09 -23.82
C GLU A 91 43.67 3.80 -22.35
N ASN A 92 44.66 3.69 -21.46
CA ASN A 92 44.45 3.43 -20.03
C ASN A 92 43.68 4.57 -19.33
N GLU A 93 43.98 5.83 -19.69
CA GLU A 93 43.25 7.00 -19.18
C GLU A 93 41.79 6.99 -19.67
N ILE A 94 41.57 6.64 -20.94
CA ILE A 94 40.22 6.53 -21.52
C ILE A 94 39.43 5.39 -20.87
N GLU A 95 40.05 4.25 -20.57
CA GLU A 95 39.39 3.16 -19.83
C GLU A 95 38.98 3.59 -18.44
N THR A 96 39.84 4.31 -17.72
CA THR A 96 39.52 4.89 -16.41
C THR A 96 38.35 5.87 -16.49
N ILE A 97 38.33 6.72 -17.52
CA ILE A 97 37.20 7.63 -17.81
C ILE A 97 35.91 6.85 -18.06
N CYS A 98 35.97 5.79 -18.88
CA CYS A 98 34.81 4.95 -19.16
C CYS A 98 34.30 4.22 -17.92
N GLU A 99 35.20 3.77 -17.02
CA GLU A 99 34.81 3.16 -15.74
C GLU A 99 33.97 4.12 -14.90
N MET A 100 34.41 5.37 -14.77
CA MET A 100 33.66 6.41 -14.05
C MET A 100 32.30 6.67 -14.69
N ILE A 101 32.24 6.86 -16.01
CA ILE A 101 30.99 7.12 -16.74
C ILE A 101 30.02 5.94 -16.55
N MET A 102 30.49 4.70 -16.67
CA MET A 102 29.62 3.53 -16.49
C MET A 102 29.07 3.41 -15.07
N ALA A 103 29.74 3.99 -14.07
CA ALA A 103 29.27 3.98 -12.69
C ALA A 103 28.08 4.93 -12.44
N THR A 104 27.85 5.93 -13.30
CA THR A 104 26.70 6.85 -13.16
C THR A 104 25.37 6.21 -13.51
N ARG A 105 25.38 5.07 -14.20
CA ARG A 105 24.18 4.29 -14.50
C ARG A 105 23.38 4.00 -13.24
N LEU A 106 22.08 4.28 -13.29
CA LEU A 106 21.16 3.96 -12.20
C LEU A 106 20.78 2.46 -12.17
N PRO A 107 20.81 1.80 -10.99
CA PRO A 107 21.34 2.31 -9.72
C PRO A 107 22.88 2.40 -9.73
N GLN A 108 23.42 3.52 -9.22
CA GLN A 108 24.86 3.79 -9.20
C GLN A 108 25.63 2.73 -8.41
N SER A 109 26.75 2.27 -8.94
CA SER A 109 27.61 1.25 -8.33
C SER A 109 29.10 1.55 -8.54
N PRO A 110 29.62 2.67 -8.00
CA PRO A 110 31.02 3.07 -8.17
C PRO A 110 31.98 2.07 -7.48
N LYS A 111 33.04 1.68 -8.20
CA LYS A 111 34.09 0.78 -7.70
C LYS A 111 35.34 1.52 -7.23
N SER A 112 35.72 2.57 -7.94
CA SER A 112 36.86 3.43 -7.62
C SER A 112 36.43 4.69 -6.86
N GLN A 113 37.39 5.33 -6.19
CA GLN A 113 37.14 6.60 -5.49
C GLN A 113 36.75 7.72 -6.49
N LEU A 114 37.37 7.76 -7.67
CA LEU A 114 37.01 8.72 -8.72
C LEU A 114 35.58 8.53 -9.23
N ALA A 115 35.13 7.27 -9.38
CA ALA A 115 33.75 6.99 -9.75
C ALA A 115 32.74 7.49 -8.70
N LYS A 116 33.09 7.44 -7.40
CA LYS A 116 32.23 7.99 -6.32
C LYS A 116 32.07 9.51 -6.46
N TYR A 117 33.16 10.23 -6.74
CA TYR A 117 33.08 11.68 -6.99
C TYR A 117 32.17 12.00 -8.17
N LEU A 118 32.27 11.25 -9.27
CA LEU A 118 31.41 11.48 -10.43
C LEU A 118 29.93 11.16 -10.14
N CYS A 119 29.65 10.04 -9.46
CA CYS A 119 28.29 9.66 -9.08
C CYS A 119 27.63 10.72 -8.18
N ASP A 120 28.37 11.22 -7.19
CA ASP A 120 27.89 12.25 -6.29
C ASP A 120 27.76 13.61 -6.98
N ALA A 121 28.64 13.93 -7.94
CA ALA A 121 28.56 15.16 -8.72
C ALA A 121 27.33 15.20 -9.65
N ASP A 122 27.04 14.09 -10.32
CA ASP A 122 25.90 13.95 -11.22
C ASP A 122 24.55 14.13 -10.48
N LEU A 123 24.48 13.64 -9.24
CA LEU A 123 23.31 13.76 -8.36
C LEU A 123 23.48 14.80 -7.25
N TYR A 124 24.43 15.73 -7.40
CA TYR A 124 24.74 16.73 -6.37
C TYR A 124 23.53 17.62 -6.09
N TYR A 125 22.76 17.94 -7.14
CA TYR A 125 21.59 18.80 -7.06
C TYR A 125 20.50 18.32 -6.08
N LEU A 126 20.47 17.02 -5.73
CA LEU A 126 19.44 16.44 -4.85
C LEU A 126 19.42 17.06 -3.45
N GLY A 127 20.55 17.59 -2.98
CA GLY A 127 20.66 18.29 -1.69
C GLY A 127 20.76 19.81 -1.81
N THR A 128 20.41 20.40 -2.95
CA THR A 128 20.59 21.85 -3.16
C THR A 128 19.28 22.56 -3.44
N ALA A 129 19.30 23.90 -3.39
CA ALA A 129 18.16 24.74 -3.80
C ALA A 129 17.74 24.54 -5.28
N HIS A 130 18.62 23.98 -6.11
CA HIS A 130 18.35 23.71 -7.53
C HIS A 130 17.47 22.47 -7.74
N TYR A 131 17.16 21.69 -6.69
CA TYR A 131 16.31 20.51 -6.78
C TYR A 131 15.00 20.77 -7.51
N ALA A 132 14.26 21.82 -7.13
CA ALA A 132 12.96 22.11 -7.73
C ALA A 132 13.07 22.41 -9.23
N VAL A 133 14.06 23.21 -9.63
CA VAL A 133 14.25 23.61 -11.03
C VAL A 133 14.68 22.40 -11.88
N ASN A 134 15.65 21.62 -11.39
CA ASN A 134 16.18 20.47 -12.11
C ASN A 134 15.14 19.37 -12.27
N THR A 135 14.32 19.12 -11.25
CA THR A 135 13.27 18.10 -11.32
C THR A 135 12.10 18.50 -12.21
N GLU A 136 11.80 19.80 -12.36
CA GLU A 136 10.85 20.26 -13.38
C GLU A 136 11.38 20.07 -14.80
N LYS A 137 12.67 20.36 -15.02
CA LYS A 137 13.33 20.10 -16.31
C LYS A 137 13.33 18.60 -16.63
N MET A 138 13.68 17.75 -15.68
CA MET A 138 13.68 16.29 -15.86
C MET A 138 12.26 15.74 -16.08
N TYR A 139 11.25 16.30 -15.41
CA TYR A 139 9.85 15.96 -15.65
C TYR A 139 9.42 16.26 -17.10
N ALA A 140 9.81 17.41 -17.65
CA ALA A 140 9.47 17.78 -19.02
C ALA A 140 10.07 16.78 -20.05
N GLU A 141 11.31 16.34 -19.84
CA GLU A 141 11.95 15.32 -20.67
C GLU A 141 11.24 13.96 -20.56
N PHE A 142 11.03 13.48 -19.33
CA PHE A 142 10.47 12.15 -19.09
C PHE A 142 8.99 12.04 -19.46
N LYS A 143 8.26 13.16 -19.42
CA LYS A 143 6.91 13.23 -19.98
C LYS A 143 6.92 13.03 -21.49
N LYS A 144 7.92 13.55 -22.19
CA LYS A 144 8.04 13.44 -23.65
C LYS A 144 8.44 12.02 -24.09
N THR A 145 9.26 11.33 -23.31
CA THR A 145 9.62 9.92 -23.57
C THR A 145 8.52 8.93 -23.17
N GLY A 146 7.49 9.39 -22.44
CA GLY A 146 6.42 8.54 -21.92
C GLY A 146 6.82 7.77 -20.65
N PHE A 147 8.00 8.03 -20.08
CA PHE A 147 8.45 7.43 -18.82
C PHE A 147 7.60 7.88 -17.62
N VAL A 148 7.03 9.09 -17.70
CA VAL A 148 6.13 9.66 -16.70
C VAL A 148 4.84 10.10 -17.37
N LYS A 149 3.69 9.73 -16.78
CA LYS A 149 2.39 10.08 -17.34
C LYS A 149 1.80 11.34 -16.73
N THR A 150 1.89 11.46 -15.40
CA THR A 150 1.27 12.54 -14.63
C THR A 150 2.24 13.12 -13.62
N LYS A 151 1.88 14.26 -13.02
CA LYS A 151 2.72 14.90 -12.01
C LYS A 151 2.74 14.10 -10.70
N GLU A 152 1.68 13.36 -10.41
CA GLU A 152 1.58 12.48 -9.25
C GLU A 152 2.48 11.24 -9.41
N ASP A 153 2.47 10.63 -10.59
CA ASP A 153 3.40 9.55 -10.97
C ASP A 153 4.86 10.04 -10.86
N TRP A 154 5.11 11.29 -11.28
CA TRP A 154 6.42 11.92 -11.09
C TRP A 154 6.83 12.01 -9.63
N GLN A 155 5.95 12.55 -8.77
CA GLN A 155 6.24 12.71 -7.35
C GLN A 155 6.52 11.38 -6.64
N LEU A 156 5.78 10.32 -7.00
CA LEU A 156 6.02 8.97 -6.48
C LEU A 156 7.42 8.47 -6.88
N LYS A 157 7.76 8.56 -8.17
CA LYS A 157 9.10 8.17 -8.65
C LYS A 157 10.22 8.97 -7.98
N GLN A 158 10.02 10.27 -7.77
CA GLN A 158 10.97 11.13 -7.07
C GLN A 158 11.15 10.71 -5.60
N ALA A 159 10.05 10.37 -4.91
CA ALA A 159 10.10 9.89 -3.53
C ALA A 159 10.83 8.55 -3.40
N ASP A 160 10.58 7.62 -4.33
CA ASP A 160 11.26 6.32 -4.38
C ASP A 160 12.75 6.49 -4.67
N PHE A 161 13.08 7.31 -5.67
CA PHE A 161 14.46 7.61 -6.06
C PHE A 161 15.26 8.24 -4.90
N LEU A 162 14.74 9.30 -4.28
CA LEU A 162 15.37 9.95 -3.13
C LEU A 162 15.50 9.03 -1.91
N SER A 163 14.55 8.12 -1.71
CA SER A 163 14.58 7.15 -0.60
C SER A 163 15.64 6.07 -0.82
N ALA A 164 15.84 5.63 -2.07
CA ALA A 164 16.83 4.62 -2.41
C ALA A 164 18.25 5.18 -2.58
N HIS A 165 18.38 6.46 -2.93
CA HIS A 165 19.67 7.10 -3.23
C HIS A 165 20.50 7.42 -1.97
N THR A 166 21.80 7.13 -2.03
CA THR A 166 22.81 7.50 -1.02
C THR A 166 24.03 8.10 -1.67
N TYR A 167 24.52 9.24 -1.14
CA TYR A 167 25.82 9.79 -1.53
C TYR A 167 26.97 8.86 -1.09
N PHE A 168 28.09 8.86 -1.83
CA PHE A 168 29.22 7.97 -1.62
C PHE A 168 30.40 8.62 -0.88
N THR A 169 30.67 9.89 -1.17
CA THR A 169 31.75 10.71 -0.60
C THR A 169 31.35 11.33 0.74
N GLU A 170 32.33 11.65 1.58
CA GLU A 170 32.02 12.20 2.91
C GLU A 170 31.48 13.62 2.78
N THR A 171 32.08 14.45 1.91
CA THR A 171 31.64 15.82 1.68
C THR A 171 30.19 15.89 1.20
N ALA A 172 29.82 15.12 0.17
CA ALA A 172 28.44 15.12 -0.32
C ALA A 172 27.45 14.60 0.73
N ARG A 173 27.84 13.60 1.54
CA ARG A 173 26.99 13.12 2.64
C ARG A 173 26.75 14.20 3.69
N MET A 174 27.77 14.96 4.08
CA MET A 174 27.65 15.99 5.11
C MET A 174 26.82 17.18 4.62
N GLU A 175 27.05 17.63 3.39
CA GLU A 175 26.41 18.84 2.86
C GLU A 175 24.98 18.60 2.38
N ASN A 176 24.73 17.49 1.68
CA ASN A 176 23.51 17.33 0.90
C ASN A 176 22.44 16.45 1.56
N ASN A 177 22.80 15.54 2.48
CA ASN A 177 21.80 14.62 3.05
C ASN A 177 20.71 15.35 3.84
N THR A 178 21.04 16.43 4.55
CA THR A 178 20.08 17.19 5.36
C THR A 178 18.97 17.75 4.47
N GLN A 179 19.35 18.50 3.42
CA GLN A 179 18.38 19.09 2.51
C GLN A 179 17.64 18.01 1.69
N LYS A 180 18.34 16.97 1.22
CA LYS A 180 17.73 15.82 0.52
C LYS A 180 16.62 15.18 1.36
N ASN A 181 16.86 14.99 2.66
CA ASN A 181 15.89 14.40 3.58
C ASN A 181 14.71 15.33 3.83
N ILE A 182 14.93 16.65 3.94
CA ILE A 182 13.84 17.63 4.05
C ILE A 182 12.94 17.55 2.81
N THR A 183 13.52 17.65 1.62
CA THR A 183 12.82 17.53 0.33
C THR A 183 12.03 16.22 0.23
N LEU A 184 12.61 15.09 0.67
CA LEU A 184 11.93 13.79 0.68
C LEU A 184 10.68 13.80 1.57
N GLN A 185 10.75 14.43 2.76
CA GLN A 185 9.60 14.55 3.65
C GLN A 185 8.52 15.48 3.08
N GLU A 186 8.92 16.58 2.44
CA GLU A 186 8.00 17.49 1.76
C GLU A 186 7.24 16.75 0.64
N ILE A 187 7.94 16.00 -0.21
CA ILE A 187 7.30 15.20 -1.27
C ILE A 187 6.37 14.14 -0.66
N LYS A 188 6.82 13.36 0.34
CA LYS A 188 5.99 12.35 1.00
C LYS A 188 4.74 12.95 1.66
N SER A 189 4.86 14.13 2.27
CA SER A 189 3.71 14.82 2.86
C SER A 189 2.73 15.33 1.79
N SER A 190 3.23 15.86 0.67
CA SER A 190 2.39 16.27 -0.46
C SER A 190 1.63 15.10 -1.06
N ILE A 191 2.27 13.93 -1.23
CA ILE A 191 1.63 12.71 -1.72
C ILE A 191 0.51 12.27 -0.77
N ARG A 192 0.76 12.29 0.55
CA ARG A 192 -0.25 11.96 1.56
C ARG A 192 -1.44 12.94 1.55
N ALA A 193 -1.18 14.23 1.33
CA ALA A 193 -2.23 15.25 1.22
C ALA A 193 -3.07 15.06 -0.05
N THR A 194 -2.45 14.75 -1.18
CA THR A 194 -3.16 14.47 -2.44
C THR A 194 -3.97 13.17 -2.35
N ALA A 195 -3.43 12.13 -1.69
CA ALA A 195 -4.13 10.89 -1.44
C ALA A 195 -5.34 11.04 -0.50
N SER A 196 -5.30 11.99 0.45
CA SER A 196 -6.46 12.29 1.32
C SER A 196 -7.52 13.16 0.65
N HIS A 197 -7.17 13.87 -0.44
CA HIS A 197 -8.08 14.75 -1.17
C HIS A 197 -8.73 14.14 -2.42
N SER A 198 -8.35 12.93 -2.84
CA SER A 198 -8.91 12.29 -4.05
C SER A 198 -10.26 11.58 -3.86
N HIS A 199 -10.79 11.48 -2.64
CA HIS A 199 -12.15 11.00 -2.38
C HIS A 199 -12.94 12.05 -1.59
N LYS A 200 -13.42 13.10 -2.28
CA LYS A 200 -14.67 13.74 -1.83
C LYS A 200 -15.80 12.79 -2.24
N PRO A 201 -16.58 12.23 -1.30
CA PRO A 201 -17.67 11.34 -1.66
C PRO A 201 -18.63 12.09 -2.57
N THR A 202 -18.93 11.50 -3.71
CA THR A 202 -19.93 12.01 -4.65
C THR A 202 -21.29 12.10 -3.95
N PHE A 203 -22.18 12.96 -4.43
CA PHE A 203 -23.53 13.09 -3.87
C PHE A 203 -24.29 11.74 -3.83
N SER A 204 -24.03 10.86 -4.80
CA SER A 204 -24.58 9.50 -4.86
C SER A 204 -24.07 8.58 -3.74
N GLU A 205 -22.79 8.69 -3.37
CA GLU A 205 -22.19 7.87 -2.30
C GLU A 205 -22.74 8.28 -0.93
N ASN A 206 -22.91 9.59 -0.69
CA ASN A 206 -23.51 10.08 0.55
C ASN A 206 -24.98 9.64 0.72
N LEU A 207 -25.75 9.54 -0.37
CA LEU A 207 -27.14 9.05 -0.30
C LEU A 207 -27.19 7.56 0.02
N GLN A 208 -26.32 6.76 -0.60
CA GLN A 208 -26.22 5.33 -0.32
C GLN A 208 -25.85 5.05 1.14
N ASP A 209 -24.89 5.81 1.68
CA ASP A 209 -24.49 5.72 3.08
C ASP A 209 -25.65 6.02 4.03
N VAL A 210 -26.41 7.08 3.75
CA VAL A 210 -27.59 7.43 4.55
C VAL A 210 -28.64 6.32 4.50
N CYS A 211 -28.91 5.74 3.32
CA CYS A 211 -29.84 4.62 3.19
C CYS A 211 -29.36 3.41 4.03
N PHE A 212 -28.10 3.03 3.92
CA PHE A 212 -27.54 1.91 4.69
C PHE A 212 -27.60 2.16 6.20
N ILE A 213 -27.32 3.38 6.66
CA ILE A 213 -27.45 3.75 8.07
C ILE A 213 -28.91 3.61 8.53
N VAL A 214 -29.85 4.23 7.82
CA VAL A 214 -31.27 4.22 8.23
C VAL A 214 -31.84 2.80 8.23
N PHE A 215 -31.65 2.04 7.16
CA PHE A 215 -32.13 0.65 7.11
C PHE A 215 -31.43 -0.23 8.14
N GLY A 216 -30.11 -0.09 8.29
CA GLY A 216 -29.35 -0.87 9.26
C GLY A 216 -29.81 -0.61 10.70
N VAL A 217 -30.01 0.66 11.07
CA VAL A 217 -30.53 1.05 12.39
C VAL A 217 -31.94 0.53 12.62
N VAL A 218 -32.84 0.64 11.64
CA VAL A 218 -34.21 0.12 11.77
C VAL A 218 -34.20 -1.39 12.01
N ILE A 219 -33.43 -2.15 11.24
CA ILE A 219 -33.31 -3.62 11.40
C ILE A 219 -32.71 -3.96 12.77
N ALA A 220 -31.64 -3.29 13.19
CA ALA A 220 -31.03 -3.51 14.50
C ALA A 220 -32.00 -3.19 15.64
N SER A 221 -32.75 -2.09 15.53
CA SER A 221 -33.75 -1.70 16.53
C SER A 221 -34.89 -2.71 16.63
N PHE A 222 -35.34 -3.26 15.50
CA PHE A 222 -36.33 -4.33 15.44
C PHE A 222 -35.80 -5.60 16.12
N ALA A 223 -34.56 -6.00 15.85
CA ALA A 223 -33.93 -7.14 16.49
C ALA A 223 -33.86 -6.98 18.02
N LEU A 224 -33.42 -5.81 18.50
CA LEU A 224 -33.34 -5.53 19.94
C LEU A 224 -34.72 -5.53 20.60
N LYS A 225 -35.71 -4.85 20.00
CA LYS A 225 -37.01 -4.60 20.63
C LYS A 225 -37.94 -5.81 20.61
N GLU A 226 -37.93 -6.59 19.53
CA GLU A 226 -38.90 -7.68 19.32
C GLU A 226 -38.35 -9.05 19.72
N PHE A 227 -37.02 -9.22 19.73
CA PHE A 227 -36.38 -10.50 20.08
C PHE A 227 -35.62 -10.42 21.40
N LEU A 228 -34.62 -9.55 21.52
CA LEU A 228 -33.66 -9.63 22.63
C LEU A 228 -34.24 -9.11 23.96
N VAL A 229 -34.76 -7.87 23.98
CA VAL A 229 -35.26 -7.21 25.20
C VAL A 229 -36.40 -8.00 25.85
N PRO A 230 -37.47 -8.43 25.15
CA PRO A 230 -38.59 -9.13 25.79
C PRO A 230 -38.22 -10.49 26.39
N ASN A 231 -37.09 -11.07 25.97
CA ASN A 231 -36.66 -12.41 26.36
C ASN A 231 -35.38 -12.41 27.21
N HIS A 232 -34.91 -11.23 27.64
CA HIS A 232 -33.69 -11.05 28.43
C HIS A 232 -32.44 -11.65 27.78
N PHE A 233 -32.35 -11.62 26.44
CA PHE A 233 -31.17 -12.08 25.73
C PHE A 233 -30.19 -10.93 25.52
N PHE A 234 -28.91 -11.24 25.66
CA PHE A 234 -27.83 -10.26 25.60
C PHE A 234 -27.00 -10.48 24.33
N ASP A 235 -26.60 -9.35 23.73
CA ASP A 235 -25.55 -9.33 22.72
C ASP A 235 -24.16 -9.13 23.39
N GLY A 236 -23.10 -9.01 22.60
CA GLY A 236 -21.77 -8.61 23.06
C GLY A 236 -21.55 -7.10 23.06
N GLY A 237 -20.34 -6.69 23.44
CA GLY A 237 -19.87 -5.30 23.30
C GLY A 237 -20.64 -4.29 24.17
N ILE A 238 -20.75 -3.05 23.66
CA ILE A 238 -21.51 -1.99 24.33
C ILE A 238 -23.00 -2.27 24.31
N THR A 239 -23.51 -2.89 23.25
CA THR A 239 -24.94 -3.21 23.15
C THR A 239 -25.32 -4.20 24.25
N GLY A 240 -24.53 -5.24 24.45
CA GLY A 240 -24.67 -6.20 25.55
C GLY A 240 -24.59 -5.55 26.93
N LEU A 241 -23.62 -4.67 27.15
CA LEU A 241 -23.47 -3.95 28.42
C LEU A 241 -24.66 -3.01 28.70
N SER A 242 -25.20 -2.40 27.65
CA SER A 242 -26.38 -1.53 27.74
C SER A 242 -27.64 -2.32 28.07
N LEU A 243 -27.84 -3.48 27.42
CA LEU A 243 -28.92 -4.41 27.73
C LEU A 243 -28.82 -4.90 29.17
N LEU A 244 -27.62 -5.33 29.61
CA LEU A 244 -27.42 -5.78 30.99
C LEU A 244 -27.75 -4.70 32.02
N THR A 245 -27.36 -3.45 31.74
CA THR A 245 -27.66 -2.32 32.62
C THR A 245 -29.17 -1.99 32.63
N HIS A 246 -29.84 -2.07 31.48
CA HIS A 246 -31.30 -1.94 31.38
C HIS A 246 -32.02 -2.99 32.22
N GLU A 247 -31.63 -4.26 32.10
CA GLU A 247 -32.29 -5.36 32.80
C GLU A 247 -32.05 -5.37 34.31
N LEU A 248 -30.87 -4.95 34.76
CA LEU A 248 -30.52 -4.95 36.19
C LEU A 248 -31.03 -3.71 36.95
N TYR A 249 -31.03 -2.54 36.31
CA TYR A 249 -31.31 -1.26 36.97
C TYR A 249 -32.56 -0.57 36.45
N HIS A 250 -33.25 -1.15 35.46
CA HIS A 250 -34.44 -0.59 34.82
C HIS A 250 -34.25 0.81 34.21
N PHE A 251 -33.00 1.18 33.92
CA PHE A 251 -32.69 2.41 33.19
C PHE A 251 -33.15 2.30 31.75
N ASN A 252 -33.59 3.40 31.15
CA ASN A 252 -34.08 3.39 29.78
C ASN A 252 -32.97 2.97 28.80
N LEU A 253 -33.16 1.85 28.10
CA LEU A 253 -32.17 1.27 27.18
C LEU A 253 -31.68 2.28 26.11
N ALA A 254 -32.59 3.10 25.57
CA ALA A 254 -32.23 4.10 24.56
C ALA A 254 -31.20 5.11 25.08
N ILE A 255 -31.33 5.52 26.34
CA ILE A 255 -30.40 6.45 26.98
C ILE A 255 -29.08 5.74 27.27
N VAL A 256 -29.13 4.53 27.83
CA VAL A 256 -27.93 3.77 28.20
C VAL A 256 -27.04 3.49 26.98
N ILE A 257 -27.63 3.06 25.86
CA ILE A 257 -26.90 2.79 24.61
C ILE A 257 -26.15 4.03 24.11
N VAL A 258 -26.81 5.20 24.14
CA VAL A 258 -26.19 6.46 23.68
C VAL A 258 -25.05 6.87 24.61
N VAL A 259 -25.26 6.78 25.93
CA VAL A 259 -24.27 7.17 26.93
C VAL A 259 -23.04 6.26 26.88
N PHE A 260 -23.24 4.94 26.81
CA PHE A 260 -22.11 3.99 26.81
C PHE A 260 -21.31 4.01 25.50
N ASN A 261 -21.93 4.39 24.37
CA ASN A 261 -21.21 4.57 23.12
C ASN A 261 -20.47 5.92 23.03
N LEU A 262 -20.83 6.93 23.81
CA LEU A 262 -20.24 8.28 23.72
C LEU A 262 -18.71 8.27 23.90
N PRO A 263 -18.10 7.57 24.89
CA PRO A 263 -16.64 7.47 24.99
C PRO A 263 -15.99 6.92 23.72
N LEU A 264 -16.61 5.96 23.06
CA LEU A 264 -16.07 5.31 21.86
C LEU A 264 -16.22 6.18 20.63
N VAL A 265 -17.32 6.92 20.52
CA VAL A 265 -17.50 7.96 19.50
C VAL A 265 -16.38 8.99 19.61
N ILE A 266 -16.08 9.46 20.83
CA ILE A 266 -14.98 10.40 21.09
C ILE A 266 -13.64 9.78 20.69
N ILE A 267 -13.35 8.54 21.09
CA ILE A 267 -12.11 7.85 20.71
C ILE A 267 -12.02 7.72 19.18
N SER A 268 -13.09 7.33 18.51
CA SER A 268 -13.14 7.13 17.05
C SER A 268 -12.90 8.42 16.25
N TYR A 269 -13.26 9.57 16.82
CA TYR A 269 -12.96 10.87 16.22
C TYR A 269 -11.46 11.09 16.05
N PHE A 270 -10.66 10.66 17.05
CA PHE A 270 -9.22 10.79 17.04
C PHE A 270 -8.50 9.61 16.37
N SER A 271 -9.04 8.40 16.44
CA SER A 271 -8.37 7.19 15.90
C SER A 271 -8.75 6.84 14.46
N VAL A 272 -10.01 7.03 14.05
CA VAL A 272 -10.51 6.65 12.71
C VAL A 272 -10.75 7.88 11.84
N GLY A 273 -11.42 8.88 12.38
CA GLY A 273 -11.61 10.18 11.74
C GLY A 273 -12.97 10.81 12.00
N LYS A 274 -13.05 12.11 11.70
CA LYS A 274 -14.23 12.95 11.97
C LYS A 274 -15.51 12.45 11.29
N SER A 275 -15.44 12.03 10.03
CA SER A 275 -16.62 11.56 9.27
C SER A 275 -17.23 10.32 9.90
N PHE A 276 -16.40 9.33 10.21
CA PHE A 276 -16.81 8.10 10.89
C PHE A 276 -17.45 8.38 12.25
N ALA A 277 -16.85 9.25 13.07
CA ALA A 277 -17.36 9.57 14.39
C ALA A 277 -18.73 10.26 14.34
N ILE A 278 -18.94 11.20 13.41
CA ILE A 278 -20.23 11.89 13.24
C ILE A 278 -21.31 10.90 12.78
N LYS A 279 -21.02 10.08 11.76
CA LYS A 279 -21.98 9.07 11.28
C LYS A 279 -22.30 8.04 12.36
N THR A 280 -21.31 7.59 13.13
CA THR A 280 -21.48 6.68 14.27
C THR A 280 -22.37 7.30 15.35
N PHE A 281 -22.08 8.54 15.76
CA PHE A 281 -22.91 9.25 16.73
C PHE A 281 -24.36 9.39 16.25
N ALA A 282 -24.55 9.80 15.00
CA ALA A 282 -25.89 9.90 14.41
C ALA A 282 -26.61 8.54 14.37
N SER A 283 -25.90 7.45 14.04
CA SER A 283 -26.45 6.09 14.00
C SER A 283 -26.86 5.60 15.39
N VAL A 284 -26.03 5.84 16.41
CA VAL A 284 -26.31 5.48 17.81
C VAL A 284 -27.49 6.28 18.37
N VAL A 285 -27.56 7.58 18.08
CA VAL A 285 -28.70 8.43 18.48
C VAL A 285 -29.97 7.99 17.77
N LEU A 286 -29.89 7.68 16.47
CA LEU A 286 -31.03 7.16 15.71
C LEU A 286 -31.49 5.81 16.26
N LEU A 287 -30.57 4.92 16.64
CA LEU A 287 -30.89 3.65 17.28
C LEU A 287 -31.63 3.87 18.60
N GLY A 288 -31.12 4.76 19.46
CA GLY A 288 -31.81 5.14 20.70
C GLY A 288 -33.22 5.69 20.43
N LEU A 289 -33.37 6.56 19.43
CA LEU A 289 -34.67 7.12 19.04
C LEU A 289 -35.63 6.03 18.55
N CYS A 290 -35.18 5.11 17.69
CA CYS A 290 -35.98 3.97 17.23
C CYS A 290 -36.42 3.09 18.40
N LEU A 291 -35.52 2.77 19.35
CA LEU A 291 -35.85 1.97 20.54
C LEU A 291 -36.86 2.65 21.47
N TYR A 292 -36.87 3.99 21.51
CA TYR A 292 -37.82 4.77 22.28
C TYR A 292 -39.20 4.85 21.60
N LEU A 293 -39.22 5.02 20.27
CA LEU A 293 -40.46 5.22 19.50
C LEU A 293 -41.17 3.91 19.13
N LEU A 294 -40.43 2.83 18.90
CA LEU A 294 -41.02 1.56 18.48
C LEU A 294 -41.73 0.87 19.67
N PRO A 295 -43.01 0.48 19.51
CA PRO A 295 -43.67 -0.38 20.47
C PRO A 295 -43.00 -1.75 20.47
N GLY A 296 -42.86 -2.38 21.64
CA GLY A 296 -42.25 -3.70 21.75
C GLY A 296 -43.32 -4.78 21.85
N TYR A 297 -43.39 -5.66 20.85
CA TYR A 297 -44.20 -6.86 20.88
C TYR A 297 -43.31 -8.09 20.68
N PRO A 298 -43.30 -9.08 21.59
CA PRO A 298 -42.49 -10.26 21.36
C PRO A 298 -43.02 -11.01 20.14
N LEU A 299 -42.21 -11.14 19.09
CA LEU A 299 -42.61 -11.80 17.83
C LEU A 299 -42.82 -13.32 18.03
N THR A 300 -42.03 -13.91 18.92
CA THR A 300 -42.08 -15.33 19.28
C THR A 300 -41.56 -15.52 20.69
N SER A 301 -41.86 -16.67 21.29
CA SER A 301 -41.38 -17.08 22.62
C SER A 301 -40.41 -18.27 22.55
N ASP A 302 -40.10 -18.78 21.35
CA ASP A 302 -39.15 -19.88 21.16
C ASP A 302 -37.71 -19.36 21.27
N LYS A 303 -37.00 -19.80 22.33
CA LYS A 303 -35.64 -19.35 22.66
C LYS A 303 -34.63 -19.57 21.52
N LEU A 304 -34.77 -20.64 20.74
CA LEU A 304 -33.85 -20.94 19.64
C LEU A 304 -34.11 -20.00 18.46
N LEU A 305 -35.38 -19.77 18.10
CA LEU A 305 -35.74 -18.80 17.08
C LEU A 305 -35.29 -17.39 17.47
N ILE A 306 -35.49 -17.01 18.74
CA ILE A 306 -35.08 -15.70 19.25
C ILE A 306 -33.57 -15.51 19.13
N SER A 307 -32.78 -16.50 19.58
CA SER A 307 -31.32 -16.38 19.55
C SER A 307 -30.77 -16.32 18.13
N ILE A 308 -31.24 -17.19 17.23
CA ILE A 308 -30.75 -17.22 15.85
C ILE A 308 -31.21 -15.99 15.07
N PHE A 309 -32.52 -15.73 15.00
CA PHE A 309 -33.04 -14.64 14.17
C PHE A 309 -32.78 -13.27 14.78
N GLY A 310 -32.85 -13.13 16.12
CA GLY A 310 -32.45 -11.91 16.81
C GLY A 310 -31.00 -11.57 16.53
N GLY A 311 -30.09 -12.55 16.62
CA GLY A 311 -28.69 -12.37 16.25
C GLY A 311 -28.51 -12.01 14.77
N VAL A 312 -29.16 -12.75 13.86
CA VAL A 312 -29.05 -12.49 12.41
C VAL A 312 -29.54 -11.09 12.03
N PHE A 313 -30.72 -10.66 12.49
CA PHE A 313 -31.22 -9.33 12.18
C PHE A 313 -30.34 -8.25 12.81
N LEU A 314 -29.92 -8.42 14.06
CA LEU A 314 -29.01 -7.48 14.72
C LEU A 314 -27.70 -7.35 13.94
N GLY A 315 -27.09 -8.46 13.55
CA GLY A 315 -25.84 -8.48 12.80
C GLY A 315 -25.98 -7.92 11.38
N ILE A 316 -27.10 -8.17 10.69
CA ILE A 316 -27.38 -7.52 9.39
C ILE A 316 -27.50 -6.01 9.56
N GLY A 317 -28.22 -5.56 10.59
CA GLY A 317 -28.39 -4.15 10.89
C GLY A 317 -27.06 -3.44 11.17
N ILE A 318 -26.25 -4.01 12.07
CA ILE A 318 -24.90 -3.53 12.38
C ILE A 318 -24.02 -3.54 11.13
N GLY A 319 -24.02 -4.63 10.36
CA GLY A 319 -23.22 -4.76 9.15
C GLY A 319 -23.56 -3.72 8.07
N LEU A 320 -24.83 -3.37 7.88
CA LEU A 320 -25.24 -2.31 6.95
C LEU A 320 -24.73 -0.94 7.39
N VAL A 321 -24.82 -0.62 8.68
CA VAL A 321 -24.26 0.63 9.24
C VAL A 321 -22.73 0.66 9.05
N MET A 322 -22.05 -0.47 9.23
CA MET A 322 -20.61 -0.60 8.98
C MET A 322 -20.22 -0.35 7.53
N ARG A 323 -21.02 -0.84 6.57
CA ARG A 323 -20.79 -0.57 5.14
C ARG A 323 -20.88 0.90 4.76
N ALA A 324 -21.63 1.70 5.53
CA ALA A 324 -21.72 3.15 5.35
C ALA A 324 -20.59 3.94 6.05
N GLY A 325 -19.63 3.24 6.66
CA GLY A 325 -18.53 3.83 7.41
C GLY A 325 -18.97 4.40 8.77
N ALA A 326 -19.83 3.69 9.48
CA ALA A 326 -20.29 4.03 10.83
C ALA A 326 -20.33 2.78 11.73
N ALA A 327 -20.54 2.95 13.04
CA ALA A 327 -20.72 1.84 13.98
C ALA A 327 -21.98 2.00 14.82
N LEU A 328 -22.55 0.87 15.24
CA LEU A 328 -23.56 0.81 16.31
C LEU A 328 -22.95 0.32 17.63
N ASP A 329 -22.07 -0.68 17.55
CA ASP A 329 -21.23 -1.10 18.67
C ASP A 329 -19.79 -0.62 18.42
N GLY A 330 -19.42 0.48 19.09
CA GLY A 330 -18.16 1.16 18.81
C GLY A 330 -16.92 0.34 19.13
N ILE A 331 -16.99 -0.65 20.04
CA ILE A 331 -15.82 -1.42 20.48
C ILE A 331 -15.31 -2.33 19.37
N GLU A 332 -16.21 -3.04 18.69
CA GLU A 332 -15.86 -4.01 17.65
C GLU A 332 -15.30 -3.32 16.41
N VAL A 333 -15.88 -2.17 16.04
CA VAL A 333 -15.39 -1.40 14.89
C VAL A 333 -14.07 -0.69 15.21
N LEU A 334 -13.87 -0.19 16.43
CA LEU A 334 -12.58 0.34 16.84
C LEU A 334 -11.47 -0.71 16.78
N ALA A 335 -11.77 -2.00 16.96
CA ALA A 335 -10.83 -3.09 16.81
C ALA A 335 -10.27 -3.20 15.39
N LEU A 336 -11.09 -2.97 14.37
CA LEU A 336 -10.71 -3.06 12.96
C LEU A 336 -9.80 -1.90 12.51
N TYR A 337 -10.03 -0.71 13.05
CA TYR A 337 -9.34 0.52 12.61
C TYR A 337 -8.19 0.96 13.51
N THR A 338 -8.00 0.32 14.66
CA THR A 338 -6.95 0.71 15.61
C THR A 338 -5.83 -0.33 15.63
N LEU A 339 -4.66 -0.01 15.09
CA LEU A 339 -3.42 -0.71 15.46
C LEU A 339 -2.97 -0.20 16.84
N LYS A 340 -2.78 -1.09 17.82
CA LYS A 340 -2.35 -0.67 19.17
C LYS A 340 -1.09 -1.35 19.68
N ARG A 341 -0.34 -0.53 20.43
CA ARG A 341 0.94 -0.75 21.14
C ARG A 341 0.73 -1.19 22.61
N THR A 342 -0.33 -1.93 22.91
CA THR A 342 -0.66 -2.43 24.26
C THR A 342 -0.38 -3.93 24.37
N SER A 343 -0.16 -4.45 25.58
CA SER A 343 0.13 -5.89 25.79
C SER A 343 -1.04 -6.81 25.42
N PHE A 344 -2.28 -6.29 25.44
CA PHE A 344 -3.49 -7.00 25.00
C PHE A 344 -3.98 -6.47 23.65
N THR A 345 -4.46 -7.39 22.82
CA THR A 345 -5.16 -7.13 21.57
C THR A 345 -6.59 -6.66 21.83
N ILE A 346 -7.17 -5.89 20.90
CA ILE A 346 -8.55 -5.39 21.06
C ILE A 346 -9.56 -6.55 21.09
N THR A 347 -9.29 -7.61 20.34
CA THR A 347 -10.08 -8.85 20.36
C THR A 347 -10.11 -9.50 21.76
N GLU A 348 -9.00 -9.49 22.50
CA GLU A 348 -8.97 -10.01 23.87
C GLU A 348 -9.79 -9.14 24.84
N ILE A 349 -9.79 -7.82 24.66
CA ILE A 349 -10.61 -6.90 25.46
C ILE A 349 -12.10 -7.17 25.23
N ILE A 350 -12.52 -7.34 23.96
CA ILE A 350 -13.90 -7.69 23.59
C ILE A 350 -14.30 -9.01 24.25
N LEU A 351 -13.45 -10.03 24.11
CA LEU A 351 -13.69 -11.33 24.71
C LEU A 351 -13.86 -11.22 26.23
N GLY A 352 -13.01 -10.45 26.91
CA GLY A 352 -13.13 -10.22 28.34
C GLY A 352 -14.45 -9.57 28.76
N ILE A 353 -14.90 -8.55 28.02
CA ILE A 353 -16.18 -7.88 28.25
C ILE A 353 -17.34 -8.86 28.05
N ASN A 354 -17.32 -9.65 26.98
CA ASN A 354 -18.39 -10.61 26.68
C ASN A 354 -18.45 -11.74 27.71
N ILE A 355 -17.30 -12.26 28.16
CA ILE A 355 -17.24 -13.24 29.26
C ILE A 355 -17.91 -12.65 30.51
N LEU A 356 -17.61 -11.40 30.85
CA LEU A 356 -18.22 -10.72 31.99
C LEU A 356 -19.74 -10.60 31.81
N ILE A 357 -20.22 -10.13 30.65
CA ILE A 357 -21.65 -9.98 30.35
C ILE A 357 -22.37 -11.32 30.51
N PHE A 358 -21.89 -12.38 29.86
CA PHE A 358 -22.55 -13.69 29.89
C PHE A 358 -22.47 -14.37 31.26
N THR A 359 -21.40 -14.13 32.03
CA THR A 359 -21.30 -14.63 33.40
C THR A 359 -22.34 -13.95 34.30
N ILE A 360 -22.50 -12.63 34.20
CA ILE A 360 -23.53 -11.91 34.95
C ILE A 360 -24.93 -12.36 34.50
N ALA A 361 -25.14 -12.55 33.20
CA ALA A 361 -26.39 -13.07 32.65
C ALA A 361 -26.73 -14.45 33.24
N ALA A 362 -25.75 -15.36 33.32
CA ALA A 362 -25.93 -16.69 33.89
C ALA A 362 -26.33 -16.65 35.37
N MET A 363 -25.71 -15.75 36.15
CA MET A 363 -25.98 -15.61 37.58
C MET A 363 -27.35 -14.96 37.87
N LYS A 364 -27.81 -14.04 37.03
CA LYS A 364 -29.02 -13.23 37.29
C LYS A 364 -30.27 -13.72 36.55
N PHE A 365 -30.10 -14.23 35.33
CA PHE A 365 -31.19 -14.63 34.42
C PHE A 365 -31.14 -16.12 34.06
N GLY A 366 -30.19 -16.87 34.64
CA GLY A 366 -30.05 -18.31 34.47
C GLY A 366 -29.08 -18.71 33.37
N VAL A 367 -28.50 -19.90 33.51
CA VAL A 367 -27.48 -20.45 32.60
C VAL A 367 -28.03 -20.60 31.17
N GLU A 368 -29.29 -21.00 31.01
CA GLU A 368 -29.92 -21.12 29.69
C GLU A 368 -29.90 -19.79 28.93
N THR A 369 -30.30 -18.70 29.58
CA THR A 369 -30.33 -17.35 29.00
C THR A 369 -28.94 -16.92 28.54
N ALA A 370 -27.90 -17.21 29.33
CA ALA A 370 -26.52 -16.93 28.96
C ALA A 370 -26.05 -17.75 27.75
N LEU A 371 -26.37 -19.05 27.69
CA LEU A 371 -26.01 -19.91 26.56
C LEU A 371 -26.70 -19.47 25.26
N TYR A 372 -27.98 -19.10 25.33
CA TYR A 372 -28.68 -18.54 24.19
C TYR A 372 -28.18 -17.14 23.81
N SER A 373 -27.73 -16.33 24.77
CA SER A 373 -27.07 -15.04 24.49
C SER A 373 -25.75 -15.22 23.77
N ILE A 374 -24.95 -16.23 24.13
CA ILE A 374 -23.73 -16.62 23.39
C ILE A 374 -24.07 -17.01 21.96
N LEU A 375 -25.14 -17.81 21.75
CA LEU A 375 -25.60 -18.18 20.42
C LEU A 375 -26.09 -16.97 19.61
N THR A 376 -26.79 -16.04 20.27
CA THR A 376 -27.27 -14.78 19.67
C THR A 376 -26.09 -13.93 19.20
N TYR A 377 -25.10 -13.73 20.07
CA TYR A 377 -23.86 -13.02 19.74
C TYR A 377 -23.11 -13.69 18.58
N PHE A 378 -22.97 -15.02 18.59
CA PHE A 378 -22.34 -15.74 17.49
C PHE A 378 -23.07 -15.55 16.16
N ALA A 379 -24.40 -15.63 16.16
CA ALA A 379 -25.22 -15.40 14.97
C ALA A 379 -25.10 -13.95 14.47
N ALA A 380 -25.04 -12.96 15.39
CA ALA A 380 -24.81 -11.56 15.07
C ALA A 380 -23.44 -11.35 14.41
N THR A 381 -22.35 -11.77 15.05
CA THR A 381 -20.98 -11.61 14.49
C THR A 381 -20.86 -12.25 13.11
N ARG A 382 -21.38 -13.47 12.91
CA ARG A 382 -21.36 -14.12 11.58
C ARG A 382 -22.17 -13.36 10.53
N SER A 383 -23.28 -12.75 10.92
CA SER A 383 -24.10 -11.94 10.02
C SER A 383 -23.45 -10.60 9.69
N ILE A 384 -22.74 -9.98 10.65
CA ILE A 384 -21.91 -8.79 10.43
C ILE A 384 -20.83 -9.11 9.40
N ASP A 385 -20.03 -10.16 9.63
CA ASP A 385 -18.96 -10.58 8.73
C ASP A 385 -19.49 -10.77 7.29
N TYR A 386 -20.62 -11.46 7.16
CA TYR A 386 -21.25 -11.73 5.88
C TYR A 386 -21.71 -10.46 5.15
N VAL A 387 -22.29 -9.49 5.87
CA VAL A 387 -22.74 -8.23 5.27
C VAL A 387 -21.56 -7.33 4.91
N VAL A 388 -20.56 -7.21 5.78
CA VAL A 388 -19.42 -6.31 5.63
C VAL A 388 -18.44 -6.81 4.57
N GLU A 389 -17.98 -8.07 4.66
CA GLU A 389 -17.01 -8.65 3.73
C GLU A 389 -17.66 -9.10 2.40
N GLY A 390 -18.97 -9.35 2.43
CA GLY A 390 -19.73 -9.80 1.26
C GLY A 390 -19.50 -11.26 0.88
N LEU A 391 -20.32 -11.75 -0.05
CA LEU A 391 -20.33 -13.15 -0.50
C LEU A 391 -19.07 -13.62 -1.25
N GLN A 392 -18.22 -12.70 -1.71
CA GLN A 392 -17.09 -13.02 -2.60
C GLN A 392 -15.76 -12.85 -1.90
N ALA A 393 -15.46 -13.78 -0.98
CA ALA A 393 -14.10 -13.98 -0.52
C ALA A 393 -13.22 -14.40 -1.71
N TYR A 394 -12.40 -13.48 -2.20
CA TYR A 394 -11.36 -13.79 -3.16
C TYR A 394 -10.24 -14.54 -2.46
N THR A 395 -9.78 -15.59 -3.11
CA THR A 395 -8.69 -16.43 -2.63
C THR A 395 -7.52 -16.24 -3.58
N GLY A 396 -6.40 -15.78 -3.03
CA GLY A 396 -5.12 -15.80 -3.69
C GLY A 396 -4.59 -17.21 -3.65
N VAL A 397 -4.27 -17.78 -4.80
CA VAL A 397 -3.73 -19.13 -4.91
C VAL A 397 -2.34 -19.04 -5.50
N THR A 398 -1.38 -19.59 -4.78
CA THR A 398 0.01 -19.72 -5.21
C THR A 398 0.28 -21.18 -5.56
N ILE A 399 0.86 -21.40 -6.72
CA ILE A 399 1.15 -22.72 -7.29
C ILE A 399 2.63 -22.78 -7.62
N ILE A 400 3.31 -23.80 -7.09
CA ILE A 400 4.73 -24.08 -7.33
C ILE A 400 4.83 -25.50 -7.89
N SER A 401 5.36 -25.64 -9.10
CA SER A 401 5.40 -26.92 -9.82
C SER A 401 6.59 -26.97 -10.79
N ALA A 402 7.05 -28.17 -11.10
CA ALA A 402 8.01 -28.40 -12.17
C ALA A 402 7.38 -28.16 -13.56
N GLU A 403 6.09 -28.46 -13.71
CA GLU A 403 5.30 -28.34 -14.95
C GLU A 403 4.60 -26.96 -15.05
N SER A 404 5.29 -25.91 -14.61
CA SER A 404 4.72 -24.56 -14.49
C SER A 404 4.15 -24.02 -15.82
N GLU A 405 4.81 -24.27 -16.97
CA GLU A 405 4.31 -23.83 -18.28
C GLU A 405 2.96 -24.45 -18.64
N ALA A 406 2.78 -25.75 -18.42
CA ALA A 406 1.53 -26.44 -18.69
C ALA A 406 0.40 -25.92 -17.78
N ILE A 407 0.70 -25.68 -16.50
CA ILE A 407 -0.26 -25.10 -15.55
C ILE A 407 -0.65 -23.67 -15.96
N LYS A 408 0.31 -22.84 -16.39
CA LYS A 408 0.03 -21.48 -16.90
C LYS A 408 -0.95 -21.54 -18.08
N TYR A 409 -0.73 -22.44 -19.03
CA TYR A 409 -1.61 -22.64 -20.18
C TYR A 409 -3.03 -23.03 -19.74
N GLU A 410 -3.16 -24.01 -18.85
CA GLU A 410 -4.46 -24.50 -18.37
C GLU A 410 -5.24 -23.42 -17.58
N LEU A 411 -4.56 -22.64 -16.74
CA LEU A 411 -5.19 -21.56 -15.98
C LEU A 411 -5.70 -20.42 -16.88
N VAL A 412 -4.90 -20.02 -17.87
CA VAL A 412 -5.25 -18.91 -18.77
C VAL A 412 -6.33 -19.34 -19.77
N ASN A 413 -6.15 -20.48 -20.44
CA ASN A 413 -6.98 -20.86 -21.59
C ASN A 413 -8.21 -21.68 -21.20
N ASN A 414 -8.10 -22.56 -20.20
CA ASN A 414 -9.22 -23.43 -19.80
C ASN A 414 -9.98 -22.89 -18.59
N LEU A 415 -9.28 -22.35 -17.58
CA LEU A 415 -9.93 -21.72 -16.44
C LEU A 415 -10.32 -20.26 -16.70
N GLY A 416 -9.68 -19.60 -17.68
CA GLY A 416 -9.99 -18.22 -18.07
C GLY A 416 -9.55 -17.19 -17.02
N ARG A 417 -8.47 -17.48 -16.28
CA ARG A 417 -7.99 -16.67 -15.15
C ARG A 417 -6.67 -16.01 -15.47
N GLY A 418 -6.58 -14.71 -15.16
CA GLY A 418 -5.33 -13.98 -15.23
C GLY A 418 -4.37 -14.49 -14.17
N ILE A 419 -3.10 -14.62 -14.54
CA ILE A 419 -2.03 -15.10 -13.68
C ILE A 419 -0.92 -14.06 -13.59
N THR A 420 -0.23 -14.05 -12.45
CA THR A 420 1.02 -13.33 -12.23
C THR A 420 2.11 -14.36 -11.98
N VAL A 421 3.31 -14.15 -12.53
CA VAL A 421 4.44 -15.07 -12.36
C VAL A 421 5.51 -14.38 -11.54
N TYR A 422 5.88 -15.00 -10.42
CA TYR A 422 7.08 -14.64 -9.67
C TYR A 422 8.22 -15.57 -10.10
N LYS A 423 9.39 -14.99 -10.38
CA LYS A 423 10.61 -15.76 -10.64
C LYS A 423 11.25 -16.16 -9.31
N GLY A 424 11.58 -17.43 -9.15
CA GLY A 424 12.22 -17.94 -7.94
C GLY A 424 12.88 -19.29 -8.18
N GLU A 425 13.34 -19.91 -7.11
CA GLU A 425 13.96 -21.23 -7.12
C GLU A 425 13.14 -22.20 -6.27
N ARG A 426 13.07 -23.46 -6.69
CA ARG A 426 12.51 -24.59 -5.92
C ARG A 426 13.60 -25.61 -5.63
N GLY A 427 13.43 -26.37 -4.56
CA GLY A 427 14.43 -27.34 -4.11
C GLY A 427 14.67 -27.21 -2.62
N PHE A 428 15.93 -27.41 -2.20
CA PHE A 428 16.34 -27.28 -0.79
C PHE A 428 15.51 -28.16 0.16
N LEU A 429 15.20 -29.38 -0.28
CA LEU A 429 14.36 -30.30 0.48
C LEU A 429 15.16 -30.96 1.63
N PRO A 430 14.51 -31.40 2.72
CA PRO A 430 15.17 -32.17 3.76
C PRO A 430 15.89 -33.39 3.18
N GLY A 431 17.21 -33.48 3.39
CA GLY A 431 18.06 -34.53 2.83
C GLY A 431 18.61 -34.28 1.43
N ASN A 432 18.18 -33.21 0.74
CA ASN A 432 18.66 -32.79 -0.58
C ASN A 432 18.75 -31.24 -0.65
N PHE A 433 19.55 -30.65 0.24
CA PHE A 433 19.67 -29.19 0.34
C PHE A 433 20.36 -28.59 -0.89
N ASP A 434 21.40 -29.24 -1.42
CA ASP A 434 22.22 -28.71 -2.52
C ASP A 434 21.54 -28.81 -3.90
N VAL A 435 20.30 -29.32 -3.95
CA VAL A 435 19.55 -29.47 -5.18
C VAL A 435 18.51 -28.34 -5.27
N SER A 436 18.74 -27.41 -6.18
CA SER A 436 17.79 -26.37 -6.56
C SER A 436 17.61 -26.28 -8.08
N ALA A 437 16.50 -25.69 -8.49
CA ALA A 437 16.20 -25.40 -9.88
C ALA A 437 15.34 -24.14 -9.96
N ASP A 438 15.57 -23.33 -11.00
CA ASP A 438 14.71 -22.21 -11.34
C ASP A 438 13.26 -22.69 -11.52
N CYS A 439 12.31 -21.89 -11.04
CA CYS A 439 10.89 -22.15 -11.24
C CYS A 439 10.07 -20.87 -11.33
N ASP A 440 8.98 -20.98 -12.08
CA ASP A 440 7.94 -19.98 -12.12
C ASP A 440 6.92 -20.30 -11.03
N ILE A 441 6.81 -19.39 -10.05
CA ILE A 441 5.76 -19.45 -9.02
C ILE A 441 4.55 -18.71 -9.58
N ILE A 442 3.45 -19.44 -9.78
CA ILE A 442 2.23 -18.91 -10.41
C ILE A 442 1.29 -18.43 -9.31
N PHE A 443 0.83 -17.20 -9.44
CA PHE A 443 -0.17 -16.61 -8.56
C PHE A 443 -1.43 -16.25 -9.34
N THR A 444 -2.59 -16.60 -8.81
CA THR A 444 -3.88 -16.25 -9.38
C THR A 444 -4.89 -15.91 -8.30
N VAL A 445 -5.83 -15.03 -8.63
CA VAL A 445 -6.94 -14.68 -7.76
C VAL A 445 -8.21 -15.32 -8.31
N ILE A 446 -8.85 -16.15 -7.49
CA ILE A 446 -10.09 -16.85 -7.84
C ILE A 446 -11.11 -16.73 -6.72
N THR A 447 -12.34 -17.15 -6.97
CA THR A 447 -13.35 -17.24 -5.92
C THR A 447 -13.24 -18.56 -5.14
N ARG A 448 -13.74 -18.61 -3.90
CA ARG A 448 -13.79 -19.83 -3.09
C ARG A 448 -14.46 -21.02 -3.81
N LEU A 449 -15.47 -20.75 -4.64
CA LEU A 449 -16.18 -21.78 -5.41
C LEU A 449 -15.31 -22.40 -6.52
N GLU A 450 -14.34 -21.65 -7.03
CA GLU A 450 -13.46 -22.08 -8.11
C GLU A 450 -12.22 -22.83 -7.60
N LEU A 451 -11.91 -22.74 -6.31
CA LEU A 451 -10.71 -23.34 -5.72
C LEU A 451 -10.64 -24.84 -5.95
N ARG A 452 -11.78 -25.54 -5.82
CA ARG A 452 -11.84 -26.98 -6.10
C ARG A 452 -11.53 -27.30 -7.56
N LYS A 453 -12.03 -26.49 -8.50
CA LYS A 453 -11.79 -26.68 -9.94
C LYS A 453 -10.32 -26.42 -10.29
N LEU A 454 -9.72 -25.37 -9.71
CA LEU A 454 -8.30 -25.07 -9.87
C LEU A 454 -7.43 -26.20 -9.32
N ASN A 455 -7.68 -26.67 -8.09
CA ASN A 455 -6.89 -27.74 -7.48
C ASN A 455 -6.92 -29.02 -8.30
N ASN A 456 -8.09 -29.41 -8.82
CA ASN A 456 -8.20 -30.57 -9.71
C ASN A 456 -7.42 -30.39 -11.01
N LEU A 457 -7.49 -29.20 -11.62
CA LEU A 457 -6.76 -28.88 -12.84
C LEU A 457 -5.24 -28.96 -12.62
N VAL A 458 -4.73 -28.35 -11.54
CA VAL A 458 -3.32 -28.40 -11.20
C VAL A 458 -2.89 -29.84 -10.90
N HIS A 459 -3.65 -30.58 -10.11
CA HIS A 459 -3.34 -31.96 -9.76
C HIS A 459 -3.33 -32.92 -10.97
N ASN A 460 -4.18 -32.68 -11.98
CA ASN A 460 -4.18 -33.45 -13.22
C ASN A 460 -2.93 -33.20 -14.07
N VAL A 461 -2.36 -32.00 -14.02
CA VAL A 461 -1.13 -31.65 -14.75
C VAL A 461 0.10 -32.13 -13.99
N ASP A 462 0.18 -31.80 -12.70
CA ASP A 462 1.28 -32.20 -11.83
C ASP A 462 0.73 -32.59 -10.43
N PRO A 463 0.64 -33.90 -10.14
CA PRO A 463 0.22 -34.38 -8.82
C PRO A 463 1.17 -33.98 -7.68
N LYS A 464 2.42 -33.59 -7.99
CA LYS A 464 3.44 -33.17 -7.02
C LYS A 464 3.49 -31.64 -6.83
N ALA A 465 2.64 -30.89 -7.52
CA ALA A 465 2.58 -29.44 -7.37
C ALA A 465 2.22 -29.04 -5.94
N PHE A 466 2.92 -28.04 -5.41
CA PHE A 466 2.60 -27.43 -4.13
C PHE A 466 1.66 -26.25 -4.35
N VAL A 467 0.45 -26.35 -3.82
CA VAL A 467 -0.60 -25.33 -3.96
C VAL A 467 -1.04 -24.88 -2.58
N PHE A 468 -1.03 -23.58 -2.33
CA PHE A 468 -1.60 -23.00 -1.12
C PHE A 468 -2.45 -21.78 -1.44
N ALA A 469 -3.40 -21.53 -0.54
CA ALA A 469 -4.41 -20.50 -0.69
C ALA A 469 -4.37 -19.54 0.50
N SER A 470 -4.47 -18.25 0.22
CA SER A 470 -4.63 -17.19 1.21
C SER A 470 -5.88 -16.38 0.93
N THR A 471 -6.60 -15.98 1.98
CA THR A 471 -7.74 -15.08 1.85
C THR A 471 -7.23 -13.68 1.50
N ILE A 472 -7.75 -13.11 0.42
CA ILE A 472 -7.47 -11.72 0.05
C ILE A 472 -8.61 -10.86 0.59
N LYS A 473 -8.29 -9.93 1.49
CA LYS A 473 -9.28 -9.02 2.09
C LYS A 473 -9.80 -7.99 1.09
N GLU A 474 -8.92 -7.43 0.27
CA GLU A 474 -9.27 -6.48 -0.78
C GLU A 474 -8.43 -6.74 -2.02
N ALA A 475 -9.09 -6.77 -3.19
CA ALA A 475 -8.45 -6.81 -4.49
C ALA A 475 -9.09 -5.75 -5.40
N SER A 476 -8.28 -4.85 -5.96
CA SER A 476 -8.74 -3.79 -6.86
C SER A 476 -7.92 -3.78 -8.14
N GLY A 477 -8.57 -3.54 -9.28
CA GLY A 477 -7.96 -3.63 -10.61
C GLY A 477 -7.84 -5.06 -11.16
N GLY A 478 -7.15 -5.23 -12.30
CA GLY A 478 -6.88 -6.53 -12.93
C GLY A 478 -8.10 -7.23 -13.58
N ILE A 479 -7.83 -8.36 -14.26
CA ILE A 479 -8.88 -9.23 -14.86
C ILE A 479 -9.40 -10.20 -13.78
N ILE A 480 -10.09 -9.67 -12.77
CA ILE A 480 -10.65 -10.48 -11.66
C ILE A 480 -12.01 -11.08 -12.05
N LYS A 481 -12.71 -10.46 -13.02
CA LYS A 481 -14.02 -10.90 -13.50
C LYS A 481 -14.05 -10.84 -15.02
N ARG A 482 -14.54 -11.91 -15.66
CA ARG A 482 -14.93 -11.87 -17.07
C ARG A 482 -16.12 -10.91 -17.16
N ARG A 483 -15.89 -9.66 -17.60
CA ARG A 483 -16.98 -8.82 -18.09
C ARG A 483 -17.61 -9.63 -19.23
N ARG A 484 -18.82 -10.16 -19.03
CA ARG A 484 -19.64 -10.58 -20.17
C ARG A 484 -19.84 -9.29 -20.97
N ALA A 485 -19.13 -9.18 -22.08
CA ALA A 485 -19.51 -8.24 -23.12
C ALA A 485 -20.91 -8.65 -23.56
N HIS A 486 -21.89 -7.81 -23.25
CA HIS A 486 -23.19 -7.83 -23.90
C HIS A 486 -23.18 -6.72 -24.95
#